data_AF-A0A934GG56-F1
#
_entry.id   AF-A0A934GG56-F1
#
_cell.length_a   1.000
_cell.length_b   1.000
_cell.length_c   1.000
_cell.angle_alpha   90.00
_cell.angle_beta   90.00
_cell.angle_gamma   90.00
#
_symmetry.space_group_name_H-M   'P 1'
#
loop_
_entity.id
_entity.type
_entity.pdbx_description
1 polymer ?
#
loop_
_entity_poly.entity_id
_entity_poly.type
_entity_poly.pdbx_seq_one_letter_code
_entity_poly.pdbx_strand_id
1 'polypeptide(L)'
;METDFEKIIEVAKVIGAAVAVGMGMLGPALGIGILAGKALEAIGRNPEASGKIQTTMILAIAFVEALAIFALVVSFIILFG
;
A
#
# COMPACT_ATOMS: atom_id res chain seq x y z
N MET A 1 13.11 18.43 -31.72
CA MET A 1 13.49 17.02 -31.91
C MET A 1 14.06 16.44 -30.62
N GLU A 2 15.19 16.90 -30.09
CA GLU A 2 15.76 16.39 -28.82
C GLU A 2 14.82 16.63 -27.61
N THR A 3 14.24 17.83 -27.51
CA THR A 3 13.26 18.19 -26.47
C THR A 3 11.94 17.41 -26.55
N ASP A 4 11.61 16.84 -27.71
CA ASP A 4 10.37 16.07 -27.87
C ASP A 4 10.53 14.66 -27.29
N PHE A 5 11.72 14.06 -27.44
CA PHE A 5 12.04 12.76 -26.83
C PHE A 5 12.12 12.85 -25.31
N GLU A 6 12.72 13.91 -24.76
CA GLU A 6 12.77 14.13 -23.30
C GLU A 6 11.36 14.22 -22.69
N LYS A 7 10.45 14.98 -23.33
CA LYS A 7 9.06 15.08 -22.89
C LYS A 7 8.33 13.73 -22.91
N ILE A 8 8.58 12.90 -23.93
CA ILE A 8 7.97 11.56 -24.02
C ILE A 8 8.45 10.68 -22.85
N ILE A 9 9.75 10.73 -22.53
CA ILE A 9 10.32 9.99 -21.40
C ILE A 9 9.71 10.49 -20.09
N GLU A 10 9.57 11.80 -19.90
CA GLU A 10 8.98 12.36 -18.68
C GLU A 10 7.51 11.93 -18.50
N VAL A 11 6.70 11.96 -19.55
CA VAL A 11 5.33 11.44 -19.52
C VAL A 11 5.31 9.95 -19.19
N ALA A 12 6.21 9.16 -19.76
CA ALA A 12 6.32 7.73 -19.46
C ALA A 12 6.71 7.47 -17.99
N LYS A 13 7.64 8.25 -17.42
CA LYS A 13 8.00 8.19 -15.99
C LYS A 13 6.79 8.46 -15.11
N VAL A 14 6.02 9.52 -15.40
CA VAL A 14 4.82 9.87 -14.62
C VAL A 14 3.77 8.76 -14.67
N ILE A 15 3.49 8.19 -15.85
CA ILE A 15 2.53 7.10 -15.99
C ILE A 15 3.03 5.84 -15.27
N GLY A 16 4.30 5.47 -15.45
CA GLY A 16 4.90 4.31 -14.79
C GLY A 16 4.84 4.42 -13.26
N ALA A 17 5.13 5.60 -12.73
CA ALA A 17 5.05 5.90 -11.30
C ALA A 17 3.62 5.78 -10.75
N ALA A 18 2.63 6.28 -11.49
CA ALA A 18 1.22 6.19 -11.11
C ALA A 18 0.71 4.73 -11.11
N VAL A 19 1.10 3.94 -12.12
CA VAL A 19 0.75 2.52 -12.22
C VAL A 19 1.40 1.71 -11.10
N ALA A 20 2.69 1.97 -10.81
CA ALA A 20 3.42 1.28 -9.75
C ALA A 20 2.73 1.43 -8.37
N VAL A 21 2.36 2.65 -7.98
CA VAL A 21 1.61 2.87 -6.73
C VAL A 21 0.20 2.33 -6.83
N GLY A 22 -0.53 2.67 -7.89
CA GLY A 22 -1.95 2.32 -8.04
C GLY A 22 -2.19 0.82 -7.96
N MET A 23 -1.40 0.03 -8.70
CA MET A 23 -1.50 -1.43 -8.66
C MET A 23 -0.87 -2.02 -7.39
N GLY A 24 0.26 -1.46 -6.93
CA GLY A 24 0.95 -1.94 -5.74
C GLY A 24 0.13 -1.79 -4.45
N MET A 25 -0.79 -0.83 -4.39
CA MET A 25 -1.67 -0.60 -3.24
C MET A 25 -2.87 -1.54 -3.15
N LEU A 26 -3.23 -2.25 -4.21
CA LEU A 26 -4.43 -3.12 -4.21
C LEU A 26 -4.33 -4.24 -3.17
N GLY A 27 -3.18 -4.90 -3.09
CA GLY A 27 -2.92 -5.97 -2.12
C GLY A 27 -3.03 -5.46 -0.67
N PRO A 28 -2.28 -4.40 -0.30
CA PRO A 28 -2.39 -3.79 1.01
C PRO A 28 -3.79 -3.32 1.39
N ALA A 29 -4.49 -2.62 0.49
CA ALA A 29 -5.84 -2.12 0.75
C ALA A 29 -6.82 -3.27 1.06
N LEU A 30 -6.79 -4.35 0.28
CA LEU A 30 -7.62 -5.53 0.51
C LEU A 30 -7.22 -6.27 1.79
N GLY A 31 -5.92 -6.46 2.01
CA GLY A 31 -5.40 -7.15 3.19
C GLY A 31 -5.78 -6.44 4.50
N ILE A 32 -5.58 -5.13 4.56
CA ILE A 32 -5.94 -4.30 5.72
C ILE A 32 -7.45 -4.32 5.96
N GLY A 33 -8.27 -4.16 4.91
CA GLY A 33 -9.73 -4.20 5.01
C GLY A 33 -10.24 -5.52 5.61
N ILE A 34 -9.69 -6.65 5.15
CA ILE A 34 -10.05 -7.99 5.67
C ILE A 34 -9.58 -8.15 7.12
N LEU A 35 -8.32 -7.79 7.43
CA LEU A 35 -7.77 -7.88 8.78
C LEU A 35 -8.58 -7.06 9.78
N ALA A 36 -8.88 -5.81 9.44
CA ALA A 36 -9.66 -4.92 10.28
C ALA A 36 -11.09 -5.44 10.49
N GLY A 37 -11.75 -5.87 9.42
CA GLY A 37 -13.10 -6.46 9.51
C GLY A 37 -13.13 -7.68 10.43
N LYS A 38 -12.16 -8.60 10.30
CA LYS A 38 -12.08 -9.80 11.13
C LYS A 38 -11.74 -9.49 12.59
N ALA A 39 -10.89 -8.50 12.83
CA ALA A 39 -10.60 -8.04 14.18
C ALA A 39 -11.85 -7.45 14.85
N LEU A 40 -12.62 -6.63 14.14
CA LEU A 40 -13.88 -6.05 14.66
C LEU A 40 -14.93 -7.14 14.95
N GLU A 41 -15.09 -8.13 14.06
CA GLU A 41 -15.95 -9.29 14.32
C GLU A 41 -15.52 -10.05 15.59
N ALA A 42 -14.21 -10.28 15.77
CA ALA A 42 -13.68 -10.98 16.93
C ALA A 42 -13.87 -10.19 18.23
N ILE A 43 -13.67 -8.87 18.19
CA ILE A 43 -13.92 -7.96 19.33
C ILE A 43 -15.40 -7.97 19.70
N GLY A 44 -16.31 -7.92 18.71
CA GLY A 44 -17.75 -7.97 18.97
C GLY A 44 -18.20 -9.28 19.63
N ARG A 45 -17.53 -10.39 19.34
CA ARG A 45 -17.79 -11.70 19.97
C ARG A 45 -17.17 -11.84 21.36
N ASN A 46 -16.00 -11.23 21.58
CA ASN A 46 -15.32 -11.26 22.87
C ASN A 46 -14.74 -9.88 23.23
N PRO A 47 -15.56 -8.98 23.82
CA PRO A 47 -15.14 -7.62 24.15
C PRO A 47 -13.97 -7.56 25.15
N GLU A 48 -13.87 -8.53 26.06
CA GLU A 48 -12.80 -8.60 27.06
C GLU A 48 -11.42 -8.83 26.43
N ALA A 49 -11.38 -9.47 25.25
CA ALA A 49 -10.14 -9.71 24.52
C ALA A 49 -9.72 -8.54 23.60
N SER A 50 -10.45 -7.43 23.59
CA SER A 50 -10.28 -6.33 22.62
C SER A 50 -8.85 -5.79 22.53
N GLY A 51 -8.21 -5.57 23.68
CA GLY A 51 -6.83 -5.08 23.71
C GLY A 51 -5.84 -6.01 22.98
N LYS A 52 -5.91 -7.31 23.25
CA LYS A 52 -5.02 -8.31 22.61
C LYS A 52 -5.30 -8.43 21.11
N ILE A 53 -6.56 -8.37 20.70
CA ILE A 53 -6.96 -8.42 19.29
C ILE A 53 -6.44 -7.18 18.55
N GLN A 54 -6.61 -5.99 19.11
CA GLN A 54 -6.09 -4.76 18.51
C GLN A 54 -4.57 -4.78 18.35
N THR A 55 -3.83 -5.20 19.38
CA THR A 55 -2.36 -5.31 19.28
C THR A 55 -1.94 -6.25 18.15
N THR A 56 -2.59 -7.41 18.04
CA THR A 56 -2.29 -8.39 16.98
C THR A 56 -2.67 -7.86 15.60
N MET A 57 -3.82 -7.18 15.48
CA MET A 57 -4.29 -6.54 14.24
C MET A 57 -3.31 -5.47 13.75
N ILE A 58 -2.88 -4.55 14.64
CA ILE A 58 -1.95 -3.48 14.28
C ILE A 58 -0.62 -4.05 13.79
N LEU A 59 -0.10 -5.09 14.44
CA LEU A 59 1.12 -5.77 14.00
C LEU A 59 0.95 -6.37 12.59
N ALA A 60 -0.19 -7.02 12.33
CA ALA A 60 -0.48 -7.57 11.00
C ALA A 60 -0.59 -6.47 9.93
N ILE A 61 -1.28 -5.36 10.24
CA ILE A 61 -1.37 -4.18 9.36
C ILE A 61 0.01 -3.62 9.05
N ALA A 62 0.91 -3.52 10.04
CA ALA A 62 2.26 -3.01 9.85
C ALA A 62 3.08 -3.88 8.86
N PHE A 63 2.92 -5.20 8.90
CA PHE A 63 3.55 -6.09 7.90
C PHE A 63 2.97 -5.90 6.50
N VAL A 64 1.66 -5.66 6.40
CA VAL A 64 1.01 -5.39 5.11
C VAL A 64 1.45 -4.04 4.53
N GLU A 65 1.60 -3.02 5.37
CA GLU A 65 2.11 -1.70 4.98
C GLU A 65 3.55 -1.74 4.45
N ALA A 66 4.39 -2.67 4.92
CA ALA A 66 5.74 -2.84 4.35
C ALA A 66 5.71 -3.11 2.83
N LEU A 67 4.67 -3.81 2.33
CA LEU A 67 4.48 -4.06 0.90
C LEU A 67 4.00 -2.80 0.15
N ALA A 68 3.14 -2.00 0.78
CA ALA A 68 2.70 -0.71 0.24
C ALA A 68 3.90 0.25 0.08
N ILE A 69 4.79 0.27 1.07
CA ILE A 69 6.02 1.09 1.03
C ILE A 69 6.91 0.67 -0.13
N PHE A 70 7.03 -0.63 -0.45
CA PHE A 70 7.82 -1.04 -1.63
C PHE A 70 7.26 -0.49 -2.94
N ALA A 71 5.93 -0.46 -3.12
CA ALA A 71 5.31 0.15 -4.30
C ALA A 71 5.58 1.67 -4.37
N LEU A 72 5.52 2.36 -3.23
CA LEU A 72 5.86 3.78 -3.13
C LEU A 72 7.34 4.04 -3.46
N VAL A 73 8.25 3.22 -2.93
CA VAL A 73 9.70 3.33 -3.19
C VAL A 73 9.99 3.15 -4.68
N VAL A 74 9.40 2.13 -5.32
CA VAL A 74 9.55 1.91 -6.77
C VAL A 74 9.04 3.12 -7.55
N SER A 75 7.91 3.71 -7.16
CA SER A 75 7.39 4.93 -7.80
C SER A 75 8.34 6.12 -7.68
N PHE A 76 8.94 6.33 -6.50
CA PHE A 76 9.95 7.37 -6.32
C PHE A 76 11.21 7.12 -7.15
N ILE A 77 11.66 5.87 -7.27
CA ILE A 77 12.78 5.52 -8.16
C ILE A 77 12.41 5.81 -9.61
N ILE A 78 11.17 5.51 -10.04
CA ILE A 78 10.72 5.84 -11.40
C ILE A 78 10.70 7.34 -11.65
N LEU A 79 10.36 8.18 -10.67
CA LEU A 79 10.28 9.63 -10.86
C LEU A 79 11.64 10.32 -10.77
N PHE A 80 12.45 9.95 -9.77
CA PHE A 80 13.63 10.71 -9.36
C PHE A 80 14.94 9.94 -9.51
N GLY A 81 14.88 8.64 -9.79
CA GLY A 81 16.03 7.84 -10.20
C GLY A 81 16.39 8.02 -11.67
#